data_AF-A0A0S8JSB5-F1
#
_entry.id   AF-A0A0S8JSB5-F1
#
_cell.length_a   1.000
_cell.length_b   1.000
_cell.length_c   1.000
_cell.angle_alpha   90.00
_cell.angle_beta   90.00
_cell.angle_gamma   90.00
#
_symmetry.space_group_name_H-M   'P 1'
#
loop_
_entity.id
_entity.type
_entity.pdbx_description
1 polymer ?
#
loop_
_entity_poly.entity_id
_entity_poly.type
_entity_poly.pdbx_seq_one_letter_code
_entity_poly.pdbx_strand_id
1 'polypeptide(L)'
;MKKSIRIVLIILLIHTTLMRGNTSPPTSEPQADFPKKVSEILTNSCYDCHTTGTKAEKAFKAMDFKKWGEYKLTKKISLLTKICEVTEGGVMPPEKYLKQHPEKALSASDIKTICNWTKKETEKLIK
;
A
#
# COMPACT_ATOMS: atom_id res chain seq x y z
N MET A 1 -15.92 -34.10 -40.24
CA MET A 1 -16.60 -34.11 -38.92
C MET A 1 -15.66 -34.07 -37.71
N LYS A 2 -14.55 -34.83 -37.67
CA LYS A 2 -13.62 -34.84 -36.51
C LYS A 2 -12.74 -33.58 -36.34
N LYS A 3 -12.48 -32.84 -37.43
CA LYS A 3 -11.61 -31.64 -37.42
C LYS A 3 -12.30 -30.41 -36.82
N SER A 4 -13.59 -30.25 -37.07
CA SER A 4 -14.42 -29.15 -36.54
C SER A 4 -14.69 -29.27 -35.03
N ILE A 5 -14.80 -30.51 -34.52
CA ILE A 5 -14.97 -30.80 -33.08
C ILE A 5 -13.72 -30.39 -32.29
N ARG A 6 -12.52 -30.58 -32.86
CA ARG A 6 -11.26 -30.18 -32.22
C ARG A 6 -11.11 -28.67 -32.10
N ILE A 7 -11.60 -27.91 -33.07
CA ILE A 7 -11.54 -26.44 -33.06
C ILE A 7 -12.50 -25.86 -32.01
N VAL A 8 -13.71 -26.42 -31.88
CA VAL A 8 -14.68 -26.00 -30.85
C VAL A 8 -14.17 -26.27 -29.42
N LEU A 9 -13.50 -27.41 -29.19
CA LEU A 9 -12.90 -27.73 -27.89
C LEU A 9 -11.74 -26.80 -27.52
N ILE A 10 -10.94 -26.35 -28.49
CA ILE A 10 -9.84 -25.40 -28.26
C ILE A 10 -10.37 -24.00 -27.96
N ILE A 11 -11.44 -23.56 -28.63
CA ILE A 11 -12.06 -22.25 -28.37
C ILE A 11 -12.75 -22.21 -27.00
N LEU A 12 -13.33 -23.33 -26.54
CA LEU A 12 -13.91 -23.46 -25.19
C LEU A 12 -12.83 -23.35 -24.09
N LEU A 13 -11.63 -23.89 -24.34
CA LEU A 13 -10.48 -23.78 -23.43
C LEU A 13 -9.90 -22.36 -23.34
N ILE A 14 -10.07 -21.53 -24.37
CA ILE A 14 -9.57 -20.14 -24.38
C ILE A 14 -10.55 -19.20 -23.66
N HIS A 15 -11.85 -19.54 -23.57
CA HIS A 15 -12.82 -18.72 -22.84
C HIS A 15 -12.71 -18.85 -21.31
N THR A 16 -12.19 -19.96 -20.80
CA THR A 16 -12.07 -20.17 -19.34
C THR A 16 -10.83 -19.49 -18.73
N THR A 17 -9.89 -19.01 -19.54
CA THR A 17 -8.69 -18.32 -19.05
C THR A 17 -8.86 -16.81 -18.88
N LEU A 18 -9.97 -16.22 -19.33
CA LEU A 18 -10.29 -14.79 -19.16
C LEU A 18 -10.97 -14.45 -17.83
N MET A 19 -11.26 -15.44 -16.99
CA MET A 19 -11.76 -15.25 -15.63
C MET A 19 -10.70 -15.65 -14.59
N ARG A 20 -9.44 -15.28 -14.82
CA ARG A 20 -8.46 -15.20 -13.73
C ARG A 20 -8.85 -13.98 -12.87
N GLY A 21 -9.78 -14.23 -11.94
CA GLY A 21 -10.15 -13.29 -10.91
C GLY A 21 -8.91 -12.72 -10.25
N ASN A 22 -8.95 -11.41 -10.05
CA ASN A 22 -7.95 -10.55 -9.44
C ASN A 22 -7.27 -11.24 -8.23
N THR A 23 -6.17 -11.97 -8.45
CA THR A 23 -5.40 -12.56 -7.36
C THR A 23 -4.61 -11.44 -6.71
N SER A 24 -5.15 -10.86 -5.64
CA SER A 24 -4.33 -10.14 -4.66
C SER A 24 -3.16 -11.05 -4.26
N PRO A 25 -1.91 -10.57 -4.21
CA PRO A 25 -0.78 -11.40 -3.81
C PRO A 25 -0.99 -11.95 -2.40
N PRO A 26 -0.52 -13.18 -2.09
CA PRO A 26 -0.50 -13.66 -0.72
C PRO A 26 0.56 -12.86 0.02
N THR A 27 0.17 -11.76 0.65
CA THR A 27 1.09 -10.96 1.47
C THR A 27 0.95 -11.44 2.90
N SER A 28 1.80 -12.38 3.28
CA SER A 28 1.98 -12.84 4.66
C SER A 28 2.68 -11.78 5.50
N GLU A 29 2.07 -10.60 5.60
CA GLU A 29 2.41 -9.59 6.61
C GLU A 29 1.12 -9.23 7.35
N PRO A 30 1.18 -8.82 8.64
CA PRO A 30 0.01 -8.33 9.36
C PRO A 30 -0.51 -7.06 8.68
N GLN A 31 -1.32 -7.25 7.64
CA GLN A 31 -1.89 -6.14 6.89
C GLN A 31 -2.98 -5.57 7.77
N ALA A 32 -2.66 -4.46 8.43
CA ALA A 32 -3.68 -3.56 8.93
C ALA A 32 -4.69 -3.34 7.79
N ASP A 33 -5.98 -3.43 8.09
CA ASP A 33 -7.06 -3.38 7.09
C ASP A 33 -7.21 -1.96 6.51
N PHE A 34 -6.20 -1.55 5.75
CA PHE A 34 -6.11 -0.26 5.12
C PHE A 34 -6.86 -0.31 3.78
N PRO A 35 -7.62 0.74 3.43
CA PRO A 35 -8.33 0.79 2.16
C PRO A 35 -7.40 0.46 0.98
N LYS A 36 -7.90 -0.27 -0.03
CA LYS A 36 -7.10 -0.75 -1.17
C LYS A 36 -6.21 0.34 -1.78
N LYS A 37 -6.77 1.52 -2.05
CA LYS A 37 -6.04 2.64 -2.65
C LYS A 37 -4.91 3.17 -1.73
N VAL A 38 -5.13 3.18 -0.42
CA VAL A 38 -4.11 3.58 0.56
C VAL A 38 -2.98 2.54 0.57
N SER A 39 -3.33 1.25 0.62
CA SER A 39 -2.36 0.16 0.59
C SER A 39 -1.45 0.22 -0.65
N GLU A 40 -2.00 0.53 -1.83
CA GLU A 40 -1.21 0.74 -3.05
C GLU A 40 -0.17 1.85 -2.89
N ILE A 41 -0.57 3.00 -2.35
CA ILE A 41 0.33 4.15 -2.16
C ILE A 41 1.43 3.83 -1.14
N LEU A 42 1.05 3.24 -0.01
CA LEU A 42 1.99 2.86 1.06
C LEU A 42 3.02 1.83 0.57
N THR A 43 2.56 0.86 -0.23
CA THR A 43 3.42 -0.15 -0.84
C THR A 43 4.40 0.50 -1.82
N ASN A 44 3.92 1.43 -2.66
CA ASN A 44 4.80 2.09 -3.62
C ASN A 44 5.83 2.98 -2.93
N SER A 45 5.41 3.79 -1.95
CA SER A 45 6.18 4.98 -1.55
C SER A 45 6.70 4.96 -0.11
N CYS A 46 6.30 3.98 0.71
CA CYS A 46 6.60 3.98 2.15
C CYS A 46 7.28 2.70 2.65
N TYR A 47 6.83 1.52 2.19
CA TYR A 47 7.24 0.23 2.76
C TYR A 47 8.73 -0.10 2.55
N ASP A 48 9.36 0.47 1.53
CA ASP A 48 10.80 0.30 1.29
C ASP A 48 11.68 0.80 2.46
N CYS A 49 11.14 1.67 3.33
CA CYS A 49 11.85 2.22 4.48
C CYS A 49 11.12 2.05 5.82
N HIS A 50 9.79 2.09 5.83
CA HIS A 50 8.97 2.05 7.05
C HIS A 50 8.50 0.64 7.42
N THR A 51 9.33 -0.36 7.14
CA THR A 51 9.06 -1.76 7.43
C THR A 51 10.30 -2.41 8.04
N THR A 52 10.13 -3.15 9.15
CA THR A 52 11.25 -3.93 9.73
C THR A 52 11.83 -4.91 8.70
N GLY A 53 13.17 -4.95 8.64
CA GLY A 53 13.93 -5.78 7.70
C GLY A 53 14.52 -5.01 6.51
N THR A 54 14.22 -3.71 6.39
CA THR A 54 14.84 -2.82 5.40
C THR A 54 16.18 -2.27 5.92
N LYS A 55 16.98 -1.67 5.03
CA LYS A 55 18.24 -1.00 5.44
C LYS A 55 18.01 0.36 6.12
N ALA A 56 16.79 0.88 6.12
CA ALA A 56 16.45 2.20 6.63
C ALA A 56 16.12 2.18 8.14
N GLU A 57 17.11 1.80 8.96
CA GLU A 57 16.91 1.56 10.39
C GLU A 57 16.22 2.68 11.16
N LYS A 58 16.62 3.93 10.88
CA LYS A 58 16.01 5.10 11.52
C LYS A 58 14.53 5.27 11.13
N ALA A 59 14.17 4.94 9.89
CA ALA A 59 12.81 5.13 9.38
C ALA A 59 11.84 4.12 10.01
N PHE A 60 12.13 2.81 9.96
CA PHE A 60 11.24 1.81 10.56
C PHE A 60 11.24 1.87 12.10
N LYS A 61 12.31 2.34 12.75
CA LYS A 61 12.29 2.60 14.20
C LYS A 61 11.37 3.77 14.59
N ALA A 62 11.22 4.78 13.73
CA ALA A 62 10.29 5.88 13.96
C ALA A 62 8.83 5.44 13.75
N MET A 63 8.59 4.65 12.71
CA MET A 63 7.29 4.08 12.35
C MET A 63 7.47 2.83 11.48
N ASP A 64 6.84 1.72 11.88
CA ASP A 64 6.91 0.42 11.22
C ASP A 64 5.50 -0.09 10.88
N PHE A 65 5.20 -0.23 9.59
CA PHE A 65 3.91 -0.72 9.12
C PHE A 65 3.65 -2.19 9.48
N LYS A 66 4.69 -3.04 9.59
CA LYS A 66 4.53 -4.43 10.06
C LYS A 66 3.96 -4.51 11.47
N LYS A 67 4.32 -3.54 12.31
CA LYS A 67 3.94 -3.46 13.71
C LYS A 67 2.70 -2.61 13.93
N TRP A 68 2.00 -2.20 12.86
CA TRP A 68 0.85 -1.31 12.98
C TRP A 68 -0.19 -1.88 13.94
N GLY A 69 -0.51 -3.17 13.85
CA GLY A 69 -1.46 -3.84 14.74
C GLY A 69 -1.07 -3.75 16.22
N GLU A 70 0.23 -3.83 16.52
CA GLU A 70 0.81 -3.86 17.86
C GLU A 70 0.87 -2.48 18.54
N TYR A 71 0.77 -1.39 17.78
CA TYR A 71 0.84 -0.05 18.36
C TYR A 71 -0.34 0.26 19.28
N LYS A 72 -0.02 0.89 20.42
CA LYS A 72 -1.02 1.50 21.32
C LYS A 72 -1.86 2.53 20.57
N LEU A 73 -3.12 2.69 20.98
CA LEU A 73 -4.08 3.62 20.39
C LEU A 73 -3.52 5.04 20.21
N THR A 74 -2.94 5.60 21.27
CA THR A 74 -2.36 6.96 21.26
C THR A 74 -1.20 7.09 20.26
N LYS A 75 -0.38 6.04 20.12
CA LYS A 75 0.70 5.98 19.14
C LYS A 75 0.15 5.91 17.72
N LYS A 76 -0.89 5.10 17.47
CA LYS A 76 -1.58 5.04 16.17
C LYS A 76 -2.10 6.42 15.76
N ILE A 77 -2.83 7.10 16.65
CA ILE A 77 -3.35 8.46 16.40
C ILE A 77 -2.22 9.44 16.07
N SER A 78 -1.16 9.47 16.90
CA SER A 78 -0.01 10.34 16.67
C SER A 78 0.68 10.07 15.33
N LEU A 79 0.85 8.79 14.95
CA LEU A 79 1.44 8.40 13.67
C LEU A 79 0.55 8.79 12.50
N LEU A 80 -0.77 8.57 12.58
CA LEU A 80 -1.72 8.97 11.53
C LEU A 80 -1.65 10.47 11.26
N THR A 81 -1.67 11.30 12.31
CA THR A 81 -1.49 12.76 12.16
C THR A 81 -0.14 13.09 11.53
N LYS A 82 0.94 12.46 11.99
CA LYS A 82 2.29 12.74 11.49
C LYS A 82 2.46 12.35 10.03
N ILE A 83 1.86 11.23 9.59
CA ILE A 83 1.89 10.77 8.19
C ILE A 83 1.32 11.85 7.28
N CYS A 84 0.14 12.39 7.57
CA CYS A 84 -0.43 13.45 6.75
C CYS A 84 0.49 14.68 6.72
N GLU A 85 0.92 15.17 7.89
CA GLU A 85 1.78 16.36 8.02
C GLU A 85 3.06 16.26 7.17
N VAL A 86 3.78 15.13 7.25
CA VAL A 86 5.06 14.99 6.50
C VAL A 86 4.85 14.77 5.01
N THR A 87 3.72 14.20 4.59
CA THR A 87 3.39 14.03 3.16
C THR A 87 2.89 15.32 2.54
N GLU A 88 2.01 16.08 3.22
CA GLU A 88 1.57 17.41 2.78
C GLU A 88 2.71 18.42 2.77
N GLY A 89 3.61 18.36 3.76
CA GLY A 89 4.80 19.20 3.81
C GLY A 89 5.89 18.83 2.80
N GLY A 90 5.69 17.78 1.98
CA GLY A 90 6.68 17.32 1.00
C GLY A 90 7.98 16.78 1.61
N VAL A 91 7.98 16.48 2.92
CA VAL A 91 9.14 15.93 3.63
C VAL A 91 9.34 14.46 3.28
N MET A 92 8.26 13.75 2.98
CA MET A 92 8.26 12.33 2.64
C MET A 92 7.69 12.07 1.23
N PRO A 93 8.35 11.22 0.42
CA PRO A 93 9.68 10.65 0.65
C PRO A 93 10.81 11.71 0.56
N PRO A 94 11.95 11.54 1.26
CA PRO A 94 13.01 12.55 1.25
C PRO A 94 13.58 12.76 -0.16
N GLU A 95 13.91 14.01 -0.51
CA GLU A 95 14.40 14.38 -1.84
C GLU A 95 15.60 13.51 -2.30
N LYS A 96 16.53 13.21 -1.39
CA LYS A 96 17.69 12.36 -1.69
C LYS A 96 17.30 10.95 -2.15
N TYR A 97 16.24 10.39 -1.57
CA TYR A 97 15.71 9.08 -1.97
C TYR A 97 15.02 9.19 -3.34
N LEU A 98 14.22 10.25 -3.55
CA LEU A 98 13.55 10.50 -4.83
C LEU A 98 14.50 10.75 -6.00
N LYS A 99 15.71 11.29 -5.75
CA LYS A 99 16.74 11.42 -6.80
C LYS A 99 17.15 10.08 -7.41
N GLN A 100 17.12 9.01 -6.61
CA GLN A 100 17.45 7.65 -7.05
C GLN A 100 16.20 6.86 -7.45
N HIS A 101 15.04 7.25 -6.91
CA HIS A 101 13.76 6.55 -7.07
C HIS A 101 12.62 7.53 -7.37
N PRO A 102 12.62 8.19 -8.55
CA PRO A 102 11.61 9.19 -8.89
C PRO A 102 10.20 8.62 -8.97
N GLU A 103 10.05 7.31 -9.27
CA GLU A 103 8.78 6.59 -9.30
C GLU A 103 8.09 6.47 -7.92
N LYS A 104 8.81 6.79 -6.85
CA LYS A 104 8.33 6.74 -5.47
C LYS A 104 7.72 8.08 -5.03
N ALA A 105 7.79 9.11 -5.86
CA ALA A 105 7.22 10.41 -5.55
C ALA A 105 5.69 10.31 -5.39
N LEU A 106 5.17 10.93 -4.33
CA LEU A 106 3.73 11.02 -4.12
C LEU A 106 3.15 12.10 -5.03
N SER A 107 2.08 11.77 -5.76
CA SER A 107 1.30 12.79 -6.46
C SER A 107 0.42 13.57 -5.49
N ALA A 108 -0.09 14.73 -5.91
CA ALA A 108 -1.07 15.50 -5.13
C ALA A 108 -2.33 14.67 -4.79
N SER A 109 -2.72 13.75 -5.66
CA SER A 109 -3.85 12.84 -5.43
C SER A 109 -3.52 11.78 -4.37
N ASP A 110 -2.28 11.28 -4.35
CA ASP A 110 -1.84 10.32 -3.35
C ASP A 110 -1.80 10.96 -1.96
N ILE A 111 -1.23 12.17 -1.86
CA ILE A 111 -1.19 12.96 -0.61
C ILE A 111 -2.62 13.18 -0.09
N LYS A 112 -3.53 13.65 -0.94
CA LYS A 112 -4.93 13.85 -0.56
C LYS A 112 -5.59 12.55 -0.08
N THR A 113 -5.30 11.43 -0.73
CA THR A 113 -5.82 10.11 -0.35
C THR A 113 -5.31 9.69 1.03
N ILE A 114 -4.01 9.84 1.28
CA ILE A 114 -3.38 9.56 2.58
C ILE A 114 -3.97 10.44 3.68
N CYS A 115 -4.07 11.75 3.46
CA CYS A 115 -4.57 12.69 4.46
C CYS A 115 -6.05 12.47 4.79
N ASN A 116 -6.88 12.20 3.79
CA ASN A 116 -8.28 11.84 4.03
C ASN A 116 -8.41 10.54 4.83
N TRP A 117 -7.59 9.53 4.50
CA TRP A 117 -7.59 8.27 5.22
C TRP A 117 -7.11 8.44 6.67
N THR A 118 -5.98 9.11 6.89
CA THR A 118 -5.41 9.30 8.24
C THR A 118 -6.36 10.07 9.15
N LYS A 119 -7.02 11.12 8.63
CA LYS A 119 -8.07 11.84 9.35
C LYS A 119 -9.24 10.93 9.73
N LYS A 120 -9.80 10.21 8.75
CA LYS A 120 -10.93 9.30 8.98
C LYS A 120 -10.57 8.18 9.97
N GLU A 121 -9.38 7.63 9.87
CA GLU A 121 -8.92 6.57 10.76
C GLU A 121 -8.70 7.09 12.18
N THR A 122 -8.14 8.30 12.33
CA THR A 122 -8.01 8.97 13.63
C THR A 122 -9.38 9.19 14.28
N GLU A 123 -10.36 9.68 13.52
CA GLU A 123 -11.74 9.87 14.01
C GLU A 123 -12.40 8.56 14.46
N LYS A 124 -12.12 7.43 13.81
CA LYS A 124 -12.61 6.12 14.25
C LYS A 124 -11.97 5.67 15.56
N LEU A 125 -10.67 5.95 15.73
CA LEU A 125 -9.89 5.51 16.89
C LEU A 125 -10.17 6.32 18.17
N ILE A 126 -10.74 7.51 18.04
CA ILE A 126 -11.12 8.39 19.16
C ILE A 126 -12.54 8.11 19.67
N LYS A 127 -13.39 7.51 18.82
CA LYS A 127 -14.76 7.12 19.18
C LYS A 127 -14.79 5.81 19.95
#